data_AF-A0A127EZQ2-F1
#
_entry.id   AF-A0A127EZQ2-F1
#
_cell.length_a   1.000
_cell.length_b   1.000
_cell.length_c   1.000
_cell.angle_alpha   90.00
_cell.angle_beta   90.00
_cell.angle_gamma   90.00
#
_symmetry.space_group_name_H-M   'P 1'
#
loop_
_entity.id
_entity.type
_entity.pdbx_description
1 polymer ?
#
loop_
_entity_poly.entity_id
_entity_poly.type
_entity_poly.pdbx_seq_one_letter_code
_entity_poly.pdbx_strand_id
1 'polypeptide(L)'
;MDVAEVKKLDAYLRKLFGNPDIRVVPKKGDTAEIFIGEDDLGVLTVDDEDGDRSYNFRMVIQVSNDPSFAPVPTLTTYLRAKFDNENIRVVTRPKKTDSLEAYIGEEFLGVLFVENEKGRRSYIFELPILDVDLDPVG
;
A
#
# COMPACT_ATOMS: atom_id res chain seq x y z
N MET A 1 10.57 -1.39 -14.94
CA MET A 1 9.35 -0.58 -15.22
C MET A 1 9.63 0.50 -16.24
N ASP A 2 8.83 0.61 -17.30
CA ASP A 2 8.93 1.70 -18.28
C ASP A 2 8.07 2.93 -17.92
N VAL A 3 8.21 4.00 -18.70
CA VAL A 3 7.51 5.28 -18.45
C VAL A 3 5.99 5.16 -18.62
N ALA A 4 5.51 4.31 -19.52
CA ALA A 4 4.08 4.12 -19.73
C ALA A 4 3.46 3.36 -18.54
N GLU A 5 4.12 2.30 -18.06
CA GLU A 5 3.71 1.55 -16.88
C GLU A 5 3.61 2.45 -15.63
N VAL A 6 4.64 3.28 -15.40
CA VAL A 6 4.66 4.23 -14.29
C VAL A 6 3.45 5.17 -14.33
N LYS A 7 3.11 5.70 -15.51
CA LYS A 7 1.95 6.59 -15.67
C LYS A 7 0.63 5.89 -15.36
N LYS A 8 0.49 4.62 -15.76
CA LYS A 8 -0.70 3.82 -15.42
C LYS A 8 -0.80 3.61 -13.91
N LEU A 9 0.30 3.23 -13.26
CA LEU A 9 0.36 3.03 -11.80
C LEU A 9 0.07 4.34 -11.04
N ASP A 10 0.62 5.46 -11.51
CA ASP A 10 0.37 6.80 -10.96
C ASP A 10 -1.13 7.15 -11.04
N ALA A 11 -1.74 6.98 -12.21
CA ALA A 11 -3.17 7.22 -12.41
C ALA A 11 -4.05 6.29 -11.57
N TYR A 12 -3.71 4.99 -11.52
CA TYR A 12 -4.41 3.99 -10.75
C TYR A 12 -4.40 4.33 -9.25
N LEU A 13 -3.24 4.59 -8.66
CA LEU A 13 -3.13 4.87 -7.22
C LEU A 13 -3.83 6.19 -6.85
N ARG A 14 -3.73 7.23 -7.69
CA ARG A 14 -4.48 8.48 -7.47
C ARG A 14 -5.98 8.27 -7.47
N LYS A 15 -6.49 7.46 -8.40
CA LYS A 15 -7.91 7.12 -8.52
C LYS A 15 -8.36 6.28 -7.34
N LEU A 16 -7.62 5.22 -7.01
CA LEU A 16 -7.90 4.29 -5.93
C LEU A 16 -8.01 5.03 -4.59
N PHE A 17 -7.02 5.86 -4.25
CA PHE A 17 -7.00 6.59 -2.98
C PHE A 17 -7.73 7.94 -3.03
N GLY A 18 -8.19 8.40 -4.19
CA GLY A 18 -8.80 9.72 -4.35
C GLY A 18 -7.85 10.89 -4.03
N ASN A 19 -6.53 10.66 -4.08
CA ASN A 19 -5.51 11.63 -3.70
C ASN A 19 -4.60 11.96 -4.89
N PRO A 20 -4.71 13.17 -5.47
CA PRO A 20 -3.95 13.57 -6.65
C PRO A 20 -2.45 13.82 -6.39
N ASP A 21 -2.04 13.93 -5.12
CA ASP A 21 -0.65 14.20 -4.74
C ASP A 21 0.22 12.93 -4.71
N ILE A 22 -0.39 11.76 -4.92
CA ILE A 22 0.33 10.50 -5.11
C ILE A 22 1.18 10.57 -6.37
N ARG A 23 2.45 10.17 -6.26
CA ARG A 23 3.39 10.11 -7.38
C ARG A 23 4.14 8.80 -7.40
N VAL A 24 4.18 8.13 -8.55
CA VAL A 24 5.04 6.97 -8.79
C VAL A 24 6.31 7.41 -9.50
N VAL A 25 7.47 7.11 -8.91
CA VAL A 25 8.78 7.51 -9.41
C VAL A 25 9.60 6.25 -9.74
N PRO A 26 9.89 5.96 -11.02
CA PRO A 26 10.63 4.76 -11.38
C PRO A 26 12.05 4.80 -10.81
N LYS A 27 12.52 3.64 -10.39
CA LYS A 27 13.92 3.40 -10.01
C LYS A 27 14.56 2.45 -11.02
N LYS A 28 15.76 1.95 -10.72
CA LYS A 28 16.45 1.01 -11.60
C LYS A 28 15.80 -0.37 -11.48
N GLY A 29 15.68 -1.06 -12.62
CA GLY A 29 15.13 -2.41 -12.70
C GLY A 29 13.62 -2.44 -12.47
N ASP A 30 13.20 -3.33 -11.58
CA ASP A 30 11.80 -3.72 -11.39
C ASP A 30 11.17 -3.05 -10.17
N THR A 31 11.64 -1.84 -9.86
CA THR A 31 11.20 -1.09 -8.69
C THR A 31 10.80 0.34 -9.03
N ALA A 32 9.85 0.89 -8.27
CA ALA A 32 9.52 2.30 -8.23
C ALA A 32 9.26 2.72 -6.78
N GLU A 33 9.45 4.00 -6.47
CA GLU A 33 9.06 4.58 -5.18
C GLU A 33 7.73 5.31 -5.33
N ILE A 34 6.92 5.31 -4.28
CA ILE A 34 5.67 6.08 -4.21
C ILE A 34 5.85 7.22 -3.22
N PHE A 35 5.39 8.40 -3.60
CA PHE A 35 5.40 9.60 -2.77
C PHE A 35 3.98 10.17 -2.63
N ILE A 36 3.74 10.88 -1.53
CA ILE A 36 2.61 11.81 -1.38
C ILE A 36 3.19 13.18 -1.02
N GLY A 37 3.06 14.15 -1.91
CA GLY A 37 3.78 15.42 -1.76
C GLY A 37 5.30 15.18 -1.71
N GLU A 38 5.95 15.56 -0.62
CA GLU A 38 7.40 15.33 -0.37
C GLU A 38 7.69 14.05 0.42
N ASP A 39 6.66 13.38 0.96
CA ASP A 39 6.83 12.22 1.81
C ASP A 39 7.02 10.94 0.98
N ASP A 40 8.06 10.16 1.29
CA ASP A 40 8.17 8.77 0.85
C ASP A 40 7.08 7.91 1.51
N LEU A 41 6.42 7.08 0.71
CA LEU A 41 5.34 6.20 1.13
C LEU A 41 5.77 4.74 1.14
N GLY A 42 6.57 4.32 0.16
CA GLY A 42 7.02 2.94 0.03
C GLY A 42 7.43 2.60 -1.39
N VAL A 43 7.53 1.30 -1.66
CA VAL A 43 8.10 0.77 -2.90
C VAL A 43 7.06 -0.05 -3.66
N LEU A 44 7.05 0.10 -4.98
CA LEU A 44 6.41 -0.82 -5.90
C LEU A 44 7.47 -1.77 -6.46
N THR A 45 7.17 -3.06 -6.48
CA THR A 45 7.95 -4.07 -7.20
C THR A 45 7.13 -4.65 -8.34
N VAL A 46 7.75 -4.95 -9.47
CA VAL A 46 7.14 -5.76 -10.54
C VAL A 46 7.33 -7.23 -10.19
N ASP A 47 6.29 -8.01 -10.42
CA ASP A 47 6.36 -9.46 -10.54
C ASP A 47 5.86 -9.83 -11.94
N ASP A 48 6.72 -10.47 -12.73
CA ASP A 48 6.44 -10.95 -14.09
C ASP A 48 6.60 -12.48 -14.21
N GLU A 49 6.57 -13.19 -13.09
CA GLU A 49 6.56 -14.65 -13.09
C GLU A 49 5.33 -15.17 -13.85
N ASP A 50 5.55 -16.15 -14.72
CA ASP A 50 4.52 -16.84 -15.53
C ASP A 50 3.78 -16.01 -16.60
N GLY A 51 4.24 -14.79 -16.91
CA GLY A 51 3.70 -13.98 -18.01
C GLY A 51 2.47 -13.14 -17.65
N ASP A 52 2.00 -13.23 -16.40
CA ASP A 52 0.98 -12.35 -15.85
C ASP A 52 1.67 -11.23 -15.06
N ARG A 53 1.75 -10.05 -15.67
CA ARG A 53 2.44 -8.93 -15.03
C ARG A 53 1.59 -8.35 -13.90
N SER A 54 2.18 -8.30 -12.71
CA SER A 54 1.58 -7.71 -11.53
C SER A 54 2.58 -6.81 -10.80
N TYR A 55 2.06 -6.03 -9.86
CA TYR A 55 2.83 -5.10 -9.06
C TYR A 55 2.44 -5.28 -7.60
N ASN A 56 3.39 -5.09 -6.69
CA ASN A 56 3.09 -5.05 -5.26
C ASN A 56 3.56 -3.74 -4.67
N PHE A 57 2.63 -2.94 -4.15
CA PHE A 57 2.98 -1.78 -3.34
C PHE A 57 3.19 -2.24 -1.89
N ARG A 58 4.42 -2.04 -1.40
CA ARG A 58 4.86 -2.35 -0.05
C ARG A 58 5.19 -1.08 0.73
N MET A 59 4.48 -0.85 1.83
CA MET A 59 4.71 0.24 2.78
C MET A 59 5.04 -0.31 4.17
N VAL A 60 6.09 0.22 4.79
CA VAL A 60 6.47 -0.13 6.16
C VAL A 60 5.94 0.93 7.13
N ILE A 61 5.07 0.50 8.05
CA ILE A 61 4.45 1.34 9.07
C ILE A 61 5.10 1.02 10.42
N GLN A 62 5.90 1.97 10.90
CA GLN A 62 6.47 1.90 12.23
C GLN A 62 5.40 2.28 13.25
N VAL A 63 5.24 1.47 14.30
CA VAL A 63 4.29 1.73 15.38
C VAL A 63 4.99 1.81 16.72
N SER A 64 4.30 2.40 17.70
CA SER A 64 4.78 2.40 19.08
C SER A 64 4.84 0.97 19.63
N ASN A 65 5.84 0.70 20.48
CA ASN A 65 5.91 -0.55 21.26
C ASN A 65 5.06 -0.50 22.54
N ASP A 66 4.13 0.47 22.64
CA ASP A 66 3.24 0.62 23.78
C ASP A 66 2.35 -0.62 23.95
N PRO A 67 2.32 -1.26 25.14
CA PRO A 67 1.44 -2.40 25.42
C PRO A 67 -0.06 -2.11 25.24
N SER A 68 -0.47 -0.84 25.31
CA SER A 68 -1.85 -0.37 25.08
C SER A 68 -2.17 -0.12 23.60
N PHE A 69 -1.22 -0.38 22.70
CA PHE A 69 -1.42 -0.23 21.26
C PHE A 69 -2.60 -1.08 20.78
N ALA A 70 -3.62 -0.42 20.23
CA ALA A 70 -4.76 -1.03 19.58
C ALA A 70 -4.58 -0.99 18.05
N PRO A 71 -4.23 -2.11 17.38
CA PRO A 71 -3.81 -2.08 15.97
C PRO A 71 -4.86 -1.52 15.02
N VAL A 72 -6.10 -2.02 15.10
CA VAL A 72 -7.17 -1.66 14.17
C VAL A 72 -7.49 -0.16 14.14
N PRO A 73 -7.85 0.49 15.27
CA PRO A 73 -8.15 1.93 15.23
C PRO A 73 -6.90 2.77 14.93
N THR A 74 -5.71 2.35 15.38
CA THR A 74 -4.48 3.10 15.14
C THR A 74 -4.09 3.07 13.67
N LEU A 75 -4.08 1.90 13.04
CA LEU A 75 -3.72 1.74 11.63
C LEU A 75 -4.80 2.33 10.71
N THR A 76 -6.08 2.25 11.08
CA THR A 76 -7.16 2.95 10.36
C THR A 76 -6.91 4.46 10.35
N THR A 77 -6.68 5.05 11.53
CA THR A 77 -6.41 6.49 11.66
C THR A 77 -5.16 6.91 10.90
N TYR A 78 -4.09 6.11 11.02
CA TYR A 78 -2.83 6.36 10.33
C TYR A 78 -3.01 6.37 8.81
N LEU A 79 -3.65 5.33 8.23
CA LEU A 79 -3.83 5.24 6.79
C LEU A 79 -4.76 6.35 6.26
N ARG A 80 -5.84 6.68 6.97
CA ARG A 80 -6.72 7.81 6.60
C ARG A 80 -5.95 9.11 6.51
N ALA A 81 -5.14 9.42 7.53
CA ALA A 81 -4.33 10.61 7.55
C ALA A 81 -3.24 10.59 6.47
N LYS A 82 -2.58 9.44 6.26
CA LYS A 82 -1.47 9.32 5.29
C LYS A 82 -1.94 9.49 3.85
N PHE A 83 -3.11 8.94 3.51
CA PHE A 83 -3.68 9.00 2.16
C PHE A 83 -4.70 10.13 1.96
N ASP A 84 -4.99 10.92 3.00
CA ASP A 84 -6.06 11.92 3.02
C ASP A 84 -7.42 11.34 2.57
N ASN A 85 -7.79 10.19 3.13
CA ASN A 85 -9.01 9.48 2.74
C ASN A 85 -9.72 8.80 3.92
N GLU A 86 -10.84 9.40 4.35
CA GLU A 86 -11.66 8.93 5.47
C GLU A 86 -12.41 7.60 5.22
N ASN A 87 -12.49 7.13 3.98
CA ASN A 87 -13.18 5.88 3.65
C ASN A 87 -12.30 4.64 3.92
N ILE A 88 -11.02 4.83 4.26
CA ILE A 88 -10.13 3.72 4.61
C ILE A 88 -10.54 3.11 5.95
N ARG A 89 -10.57 1.77 6.03
CA ARG A 89 -10.76 1.02 7.27
C ARG A 89 -9.83 -0.17 7.33
N VAL A 90 -9.32 -0.46 8.52
CA VAL A 90 -8.59 -1.69 8.83
C VAL A 90 -9.50 -2.61 9.63
N VAL A 91 -9.47 -3.90 9.34
CA VAL A 91 -10.26 -4.91 10.08
C VAL A 91 -9.41 -6.11 10.46
N THR A 92 -9.87 -6.83 11.49
CA THR A 92 -9.26 -8.10 11.87
C THR A 92 -9.60 -9.19 10.86
N ARG A 93 -8.68 -10.13 10.71
CA ARG A 93 -8.87 -11.33 9.90
C ARG A 93 -9.33 -12.48 10.79
N PRO A 94 -10.42 -13.18 10.47
CA PRO A 94 -10.88 -14.31 11.26
C PRO A 94 -9.76 -15.35 11.45
N LYS A 95 -9.44 -15.69 12.70
CA LYS A 95 -8.43 -16.69 13.09
C LYS A 95 -6.98 -16.36 12.69
N LYS A 96 -6.68 -15.13 12.25
CA LYS A 96 -5.33 -14.69 11.92
C LYS A 96 -4.92 -13.58 12.87
N THR A 97 -3.77 -13.76 13.51
CA THR A 97 -3.20 -12.82 14.49
C THR A 97 -1.94 -12.12 13.96
N ASP A 98 -1.44 -12.59 12.83
CA ASP A 98 -0.25 -12.10 12.12
C ASP A 98 -0.58 -11.06 11.05
N SER A 99 -1.86 -10.75 10.84
CA SER A 99 -2.29 -9.88 9.75
C SER A 99 -3.66 -9.25 9.96
N LEU A 100 -3.86 -8.12 9.29
CA LEU A 100 -5.11 -7.36 9.19
C LEU A 100 -5.42 -7.09 7.71
N GLU A 101 -6.64 -6.69 7.40
CA GLU A 101 -7.04 -6.31 6.04
C GLU A 101 -7.38 -4.82 5.99
N ALA A 102 -6.94 -4.14 4.93
CA ALA A 102 -7.31 -2.76 4.61
C ALA A 102 -8.37 -2.74 3.51
N TYR A 103 -9.31 -1.82 3.65
CA TYR A 103 -10.38 -1.58 2.68
C TYR A 103 -10.56 -0.08 2.46
N ILE A 104 -11.08 0.30 1.30
CA ILE A 104 -11.65 1.61 1.03
C ILE A 104 -13.12 1.45 0.66
N GLY A 105 -14.01 1.93 1.53
CA GLY A 105 -15.44 1.59 1.43
C GLY A 105 -15.67 0.07 1.47
N GLU A 106 -16.16 -0.48 0.35
CA GLU A 106 -16.41 -1.92 0.15
C GLU A 106 -15.25 -2.64 -0.56
N GLU A 107 -14.31 -1.90 -1.14
CA GLU A 107 -13.20 -2.45 -1.93
C GLU A 107 -12.04 -2.89 -1.04
N PHE A 108 -11.52 -4.09 -1.30
CA PHE A 108 -10.35 -4.62 -0.62
C PHE A 108 -9.08 -3.99 -1.20
N LEU A 109 -8.26 -3.38 -0.33
CA LEU A 109 -6.97 -2.81 -0.74
C LEU A 109 -5.87 -3.84 -0.64
N GLY A 110 -5.73 -4.48 0.52
CA GLY A 110 -4.55 -5.29 0.80
C GLY A 110 -4.44 -5.75 2.23
N VAL A 111 -3.29 -6.32 2.57
CA VAL A 111 -3.03 -6.95 3.86
C VAL A 111 -1.98 -6.16 4.63
N LEU A 112 -2.20 -5.93 5.92
CA LEU A 112 -1.16 -5.46 6.83
C LEU A 112 -0.61 -6.64 7.62
N PHE A 113 0.61 -7.07 7.33
CA PHE A 113 1.31 -8.12 8.07
C PHE A 113 2.03 -7.56 9.28
N VAL A 114 1.90 -8.24 10.41
CA VAL A 114 2.63 -7.93 11.64
C VAL A 114 4.07 -8.40 11.48
N GLU A 115 5.03 -7.49 11.63
CA GLU A 115 6.45 -7.82 11.71
C GLU A 115 6.98 -7.45 13.09
N ASN A 116 7.76 -8.37 13.70
CA ASN A 116 8.41 -8.12 14.98
C ASN A 116 9.91 -8.38 14.81
N GLU A 117 10.68 -7.34 14.53
CA GLU A 117 12.13 -7.42 14.42
C GLU A 117 12.80 -6.80 15.65
N LYS A 118 13.67 -7.56 16.34
CA LYS A 118 14.45 -7.07 17.51
C LYS A 118 13.58 -6.41 18.59
N GLY A 119 12.38 -6.94 18.84
CA GLY A 119 11.44 -6.41 19.83
C GLY A 119 10.74 -5.12 19.42
N ARG A 120 10.86 -4.69 18.16
CA ARG A 120 10.10 -3.58 17.58
C ARG A 120 9.01 -4.14 16.69
N ARG A 121 7.77 -3.72 16.95
CA ARG A 121 6.64 -4.07 16.09
C ARG A 121 6.51 -3.06 14.97
N SER A 122 6.30 -3.56 13.76
CA SER A 122 5.90 -2.80 12.58
C SER A 122 4.78 -3.53 11.85
N TYR A 123 4.12 -2.82 10.94
CA TYR A 123 3.19 -3.42 9.98
C TYR A 123 3.72 -3.21 8.57
N ILE A 124 3.74 -4.27 7.77
CA ILE A 124 3.98 -4.17 6.34
C ILE A 124 2.61 -4.15 5.67
N PHE A 125 2.24 -3.05 5.04
CA PHE A 125 1.08 -3.00 4.17
C PHE A 125 1.50 -3.43 2.76
N GLU A 126 0.84 -4.46 2.24
CA GLU A 126 1.01 -4.97 0.88
C GLU A 126 -0.30 -4.83 0.11
N LEU A 127 -0.24 -4.15 -1.03
CA LEU A 127 -1.34 -3.89 -1.96
C LEU A 127 -0.94 -4.49 -3.32
N PRO A 128 -1.45 -5.69 -3.65
CA PRO A 128 -1.29 -6.29 -4.97
C PRO A 128 -2.10 -5.53 -6.02
N ILE A 129 -1.50 -5.30 -7.19
CA ILE A 129 -2.10 -4.60 -8.33
C ILE A 129 -1.87 -5.46 -9.56
N LEU A 130 -2.93 -5.79 -10.30
CA LEU A 130 -2.81 -6.55 -11.54
C LEU A 130 -2.76 -5.58 -12.73
N ASP A 131 -2.03 -5.92 -13.81
CA ASP A 131 -2.03 -5.08 -15.03
C ASP A 131 -3.44 -4.94 -15.62
N VAL A 132 -4.33 -5.92 -15.40
CA VAL A 132 -5.75 -5.85 -15.82
C VAL A 132 -6.54 -4.77 -15.09
N ASP A 133 -6.09 -4.30 -13.93
CA ASP A 133 -6.71 -3.21 -13.17
C ASP A 133 -6.24 -1.83 -13.66
N LEU A 134 -5.21 -1.79 -14.50
CA LEU A 134 -4.57 -0.56 -14.96
C LEU A 134 -5.21 -0.03 -16.24
N ASP A 135 -5.92 1.10 -16.12
CA ASP A 135 -6.48 1.82 -17.26
C ASP A 135 -5.36 2.25 -18.24
N PRO A 136 -5.58 2.15 -19.58
CA PRO A 136 -4.66 2.72 -20.55
C PRO A 136 -4.50 4.23 -20.35
N VAL A 137 -3.27 4.73 -20.34
CA VAL A 137 -2.98 6.16 -20.35
C VAL A 137 -2.96 6.67 -21.79
N GLY A 138 -3.85 7.61 -22.10
CA GLY A 138 -3.95 8.29 -23.40
C GLY A 138 -2.87 9.34 -23.63
#